data_AF-F3G4E9-F1
#
_entry.id   AF-F3G4E9-F1
#
_cell.length_a   1.000
_cell.length_b   1.000
_cell.length_c   1.000
_cell.angle_alpha   90.00
_cell.angle_beta   90.00
_cell.angle_gamma   90.00
#
_symmetry.space_group_name_H-M   'P 1'
#
loop_
_entity.id
_entity.type
_entity.pdbx_description
1 polymer ?
#
loop_
_entity_poly.entity_id
_entity_poly.type
_entity_poly.pdbx_seq_one_letter_code
_entity_poly.pdbx_strand_id
1 'polypeptide(L)'
;MSPLDGYTAMPSRQRGAIGLMAALTMGLALLCTLTVIDSGRLYLEKRSLQRVADIAALEAAGRRGTCSGTAATAPDFANQSATRNGFTPNTDGRTLVTRCGTLTVDVAGPRVFVADSTQALAIQVVAAHPVPRSIAAGIGALFEKTPSPPNVTISATAVAASAAPLAALTIRSAGVTVDSTGAALLNPVVGSLLGGTLNLSVANWQGIADTNLSLLSYLNRLKTDLSLTAVGYNDVLNTSVSVSQLLQSAINVISPNATLGGAAAIQGLQALKLASGATTVLLGDLLSVQSGADLAALNTNLRLMDLVQGIAQLANKKSGVLTATQVNIAGLAQVTTRIQVIEPPQLSAIGDPSKIDPLDPRNGANRIYVRTAQMRALVSINLPVLGTMTSLVNTAGSVIGSLTPILNSALSLNLAGLGTSATCALGLTSCMVTDFKFLTSEGSSNAGPRIDMSLAMASADSYVSGFTCTSNASKTLSVKTDAALLSAKIGSIESPSAFPASTDPAAITALPVP
;
A
#
# COMPACT_ATOMS: atom_id res chain seq x y z
N MET A 1 51.96 -100.54 -54.44
CA MET A 1 52.25 -99.35 -55.28
C MET A 1 51.88 -98.12 -54.46
N SER A 2 52.81 -97.16 -54.36
CA SER A 2 52.85 -95.81 -53.73
C SER A 2 51.54 -95.06 -53.43
N PRO A 3 51.58 -93.93 -52.68
CA PRO A 3 52.41 -93.56 -51.52
C PRO A 3 51.59 -92.88 -50.38
N LEU A 4 52.30 -92.53 -49.30
CA LEU A 4 51.87 -91.72 -48.15
C LEU A 4 51.37 -90.31 -48.55
N ASP A 5 50.35 -89.81 -47.85
CA ASP A 5 50.13 -88.37 -47.71
C ASP A 5 49.79 -88.03 -46.25
N GLY A 6 50.82 -87.60 -45.52
CA GLY A 6 50.71 -87.08 -44.17
C GLY A 6 50.34 -85.61 -44.23
N TYR A 7 49.15 -85.25 -43.75
CA TYR A 7 48.81 -83.85 -43.53
C TYR A 7 49.58 -83.31 -42.31
N THR A 8 50.71 -82.66 -42.58
CA THR A 8 51.38 -81.78 -41.62
C THR A 8 50.50 -80.56 -41.37
N ALA A 9 49.93 -80.44 -40.17
CA ALA A 9 49.35 -79.19 -39.71
C ALA A 9 50.47 -78.15 -39.54
N MET A 10 50.45 -77.10 -40.36
CA MET A 10 51.34 -75.94 -40.17
C MET A 10 50.94 -75.19 -38.87
N PRO A 11 51.89 -74.81 -38.00
CA PRO A 11 51.59 -73.95 -36.88
C PRO A 11 51.23 -72.55 -37.39
N SER A 12 50.00 -72.12 -37.11
CA SER A 12 49.56 -70.74 -37.34
C SER A 12 50.45 -69.78 -36.56
N ARG A 13 51.12 -68.88 -37.28
CA ARG A 13 51.99 -67.84 -36.72
C ARG A 13 51.13 -66.89 -35.87
N GLN A 14 51.30 -66.91 -34.55
CA GLN A 14 50.63 -65.97 -33.65
C GLN A 14 50.97 -64.53 -34.04
N ARG A 15 49.95 -63.75 -34.35
CA ARG A 15 50.04 -62.33 -34.70
C ARG A 15 50.29 -61.50 -33.43
N GLY A 16 51.54 -61.07 -33.23
CA GLY A 16 51.95 -60.16 -32.14
C GLY A 16 51.31 -58.76 -32.15
N ALA A 17 50.46 -58.44 -33.14
CA ALA A 17 49.78 -57.16 -33.25
C ALA A 17 48.61 -56.98 -32.25
N ILE A 18 47.96 -58.06 -31.81
CA ILE A 18 46.80 -57.98 -30.90
C ILE A 18 47.24 -57.53 -29.51
N GLY A 19 48.41 -57.96 -29.03
CA GLY A 19 48.98 -57.50 -27.76
C GLY A 19 49.32 -56.01 -27.75
N LEU A 20 49.87 -55.50 -28.86
CA LEU A 20 50.15 -54.06 -29.02
C LEU A 20 48.87 -53.22 -29.08
N MET A 21 47.86 -53.67 -29.82
CA MET A 21 46.56 -52.98 -29.88
C MET A 21 45.84 -53.02 -28.53
N ALA A 22 45.91 -54.13 -27.79
CA ALA A 22 45.34 -54.25 -26.45
C ALA A 22 46.06 -53.35 -25.42
N ALA A 23 47.39 -53.26 -25.49
CA ALA A 23 48.15 -52.36 -24.63
C ALA A 23 47.83 -50.88 -24.93
N LEU A 24 47.67 -50.51 -26.21
CA LEU A 24 47.28 -49.16 -26.61
C LEU A 24 45.86 -48.80 -26.16
N THR A 25 44.89 -49.71 -26.31
CA THR A 25 43.51 -49.44 -25.88
C THR A 25 43.39 -49.39 -24.37
N MET A 26 44.11 -50.24 -23.63
CA MET A 26 44.16 -50.19 -22.16
C MET A 26 44.85 -48.90 -21.68
N GLY A 27 45.94 -48.49 -22.33
CA GLY A 27 46.60 -47.21 -22.05
C GLY A 27 45.69 -46.01 -22.29
N LEU A 28 44.96 -46.00 -23.41
CA LEU A 28 43.96 -44.97 -23.70
C LEU A 28 42.83 -44.97 -22.67
N ALA A 29 42.31 -46.13 -22.29
CA ALA A 29 41.27 -46.27 -21.28
C ALA A 29 41.73 -45.69 -19.93
N LEU A 30 42.97 -45.98 -19.50
CA LEU A 30 43.55 -45.42 -18.28
C LEU A 30 43.67 -43.90 -18.34
N LEU A 31 44.13 -43.34 -19.47
CA LEU A 31 44.19 -41.88 -19.66
C LEU A 31 42.81 -41.24 -19.57
N CYS A 32 41.79 -41.84 -20.19
CA CYS A 32 40.41 -41.36 -20.07
C CYS A 32 39.86 -41.46 -18.64
N THR A 33 40.15 -42.53 -17.90
CA THR A 33 39.72 -42.62 -16.49
C THR A 33 40.39 -41.57 -15.61
N LEU A 34 41.67 -41.29 -15.85
CA LEU A 34 42.42 -40.29 -15.12
C LEU A 34 41.86 -38.88 -15.37
N THR A 35 41.54 -38.55 -16.63
CA THR A 35 40.92 -37.24 -16.94
C THR A 35 39.53 -37.08 -16.33
N VAL A 36 38.72 -38.15 -16.28
CA VAL A 36 37.40 -38.13 -15.64
C VAL A 36 37.52 -37.93 -14.12
N ILE A 37 38.43 -38.64 -13.45
CA ILE A 37 38.63 -38.51 -12.00
C ILE A 37 39.13 -37.11 -11.64
N ASP A 38 40.11 -36.60 -12.40
CA ASP A 38 40.68 -35.26 -12.18
C ASP A 38 39.66 -34.14 -12.39
N SER A 39 38.92 -34.20 -13.50
CA SER A 39 37.87 -33.22 -13.80
C SER A 39 36.73 -33.31 -12.77
N GLY A 40 36.38 -34.52 -12.32
CA GLY A 40 35.41 -34.75 -11.26
C GLY A 40 35.82 -34.11 -9.94
N ARG A 41 37.09 -34.25 -9.52
CA ARG A 41 37.60 -33.57 -8.32
C ARG A 41 37.52 -32.05 -8.42
N LEU A 42 38.02 -31.47 -9.50
CA LEU A 42 38.00 -30.01 -9.69
C LEU A 42 36.56 -29.46 -9.76
N TYR A 43 35.65 -30.21 -10.38
CA TYR A 43 34.24 -29.85 -10.45
C TYR A 43 33.58 -29.86 -9.06
N LEU A 44 33.86 -30.88 -8.23
CA LEU A 44 33.35 -30.94 -6.86
C LEU A 44 33.89 -29.79 -6.00
N GLU A 45 35.17 -29.44 -6.13
CA GLU A 45 35.75 -28.28 -5.45
C GLU A 45 35.09 -26.97 -5.89
N LYS A 46 34.90 -26.79 -7.21
CA LYS A 46 34.19 -25.61 -7.74
C LYS A 46 32.75 -25.53 -7.22
N ARG A 47 32.03 -26.66 -7.18
CA ARG A 47 30.65 -26.72 -6.66
C ARG A 47 30.59 -26.42 -5.16
N SER A 48 31.58 -26.88 -4.39
CA SER A 48 31.72 -26.56 -2.97
C SER A 48 31.94 -25.05 -2.75
N LEU A 49 32.87 -24.44 -3.51
CA LEU A 49 33.11 -23.00 -3.46
C LEU A 49 31.89 -22.18 -3.88
N GLN A 50 31.16 -22.61 -4.92
CA GLN A 50 29.93 -21.94 -5.35
C GLN A 50 28.88 -21.95 -4.24
N ARG A 51 28.69 -23.09 -3.56
CA ARG A 51 27.77 -23.19 -2.42
C ARG A 51 28.14 -22.20 -1.31
N VAL A 52 29.42 -22.06 -0.99
CA VAL A 52 29.90 -21.10 0.03
C VAL A 52 29.64 -19.66 -0.42
N ALA A 53 29.99 -19.33 -1.67
CA ALA A 53 29.79 -18.00 -2.23
C ALA A 53 28.29 -17.62 -2.23
N ASP A 54 27.40 -18.53 -2.67
CA ASP A 54 25.96 -18.30 -2.75
C ASP A 54 25.34 -18.05 -1.36
N ILE A 55 25.67 -18.88 -0.37
CA ILE A 55 25.13 -18.73 0.99
C ILE A 55 25.69 -17.46 1.65
N ALA A 56 26.99 -17.17 1.47
CA ALA A 56 27.61 -15.96 2.01
C ALA A 56 27.03 -14.68 1.39
N ALA A 57 26.78 -14.67 0.07
CA ALA A 57 26.13 -13.55 -0.60
C ALA A 57 24.69 -13.36 -0.12
N LEU A 58 23.90 -14.44 -0.01
CA LEU A 58 22.52 -14.38 0.47
C LEU A 58 22.43 -13.90 1.92
N GLU A 59 23.34 -14.30 2.79
CA GLU A 59 23.35 -13.84 4.18
C GLU A 59 23.76 -12.38 4.30
N ALA A 60 24.81 -11.96 3.58
CA ALA A 60 25.24 -10.57 3.57
C ALA A 60 24.11 -9.66 3.04
N ALA A 61 23.46 -10.05 1.94
CA ALA A 61 22.35 -9.28 1.35
C ALA A 61 21.07 -9.35 2.19
N GLY A 62 20.76 -10.52 2.76
CA GLY A 62 19.57 -10.73 3.59
C GLY A 62 19.60 -9.99 4.92
N ARG A 63 20.81 -9.75 5.48
CA ARG A 63 21.02 -8.91 6.67
C ARG A 63 21.26 -7.43 6.34
N ARG A 64 21.13 -7.05 5.06
CA ARG A 64 21.41 -5.69 4.55
C ARG A 64 22.78 -5.15 5.00
N GLY A 65 23.83 -5.96 4.86
CA GLY A 65 25.18 -5.54 5.18
C GLY A 65 25.61 -4.33 4.35
N THR A 66 26.32 -3.38 4.97
CA THR A 66 26.86 -2.20 4.31
C THR A 66 28.34 -2.39 3.99
N CYS A 67 28.80 -1.88 2.83
CA CYS A 67 30.23 -1.86 2.48
C CYS A 67 30.89 -0.49 2.67
N SER A 68 30.14 0.54 3.08
CA SER A 68 30.64 1.88 3.42
C SER A 68 30.21 2.29 4.83
N GLY A 69 31.02 3.16 5.46
CA GLY A 69 30.85 3.61 6.84
C GLY A 69 31.98 3.12 7.76
N THR A 70 31.99 3.62 9.01
CA THR A 70 32.99 3.30 10.04
C THR A 70 32.94 1.86 10.54
N ALA A 71 31.88 1.11 10.21
CA ALA A 71 31.76 -0.33 10.45
C ALA A 71 31.13 -1.00 9.23
N ALA A 72 31.96 -1.41 8.25
CA ALA A 72 31.49 -2.19 7.12
C ALA A 72 31.05 -3.59 7.59
N THR A 73 29.75 -3.87 7.57
CA THR A 73 29.15 -5.09 8.12
C THR A 73 28.99 -6.22 7.09
N ALA A 74 28.94 -5.87 5.80
CA ALA A 74 28.86 -6.84 4.71
C ALA A 74 30.01 -7.88 4.70
N PRO A 75 31.30 -7.50 4.81
CA PRO A 75 32.40 -8.47 4.90
C PRO A 75 32.27 -9.38 6.12
N ASP A 76 31.89 -8.82 7.27
CA ASP A 76 31.74 -9.60 8.51
C ASP A 76 30.62 -10.63 8.41
N PHE A 77 29.47 -10.27 7.84
CA PHE A 77 28.36 -11.21 7.64
C PHE A 77 28.73 -12.32 6.65
N ALA A 78 29.42 -12.00 5.56
CA ALA A 78 29.90 -13.01 4.62
C ALA A 78 30.94 -13.94 5.27
N ASN A 79 31.88 -13.40 6.06
CA ASN A 79 32.89 -14.18 6.78
C ASN A 79 32.27 -15.10 7.84
N GLN A 80 31.31 -14.59 8.63
CA GLN A 80 30.55 -15.40 9.59
C GLN A 80 29.75 -16.51 8.90
N SER A 81 29.18 -16.23 7.72
CA SER A 81 28.47 -17.22 6.92
C SER A 81 29.41 -18.32 6.40
N ALA A 82 30.54 -17.90 5.83
CA ALA A 82 31.53 -18.80 5.24
C ALA A 82 32.13 -19.73 6.30
N THR A 83 32.47 -19.20 7.48
CA THR A 83 33.03 -20.00 8.59
C THR A 83 32.02 -21.05 9.09
N ARG A 84 30.73 -20.72 9.19
CA ARG A 84 29.67 -21.69 9.53
C ARG A 84 29.47 -22.78 8.47
N ASN A 85 29.85 -22.50 7.22
CA ASN A 85 29.79 -23.47 6.13
C ASN A 85 31.16 -24.16 5.86
N GLY A 86 32.08 -24.14 6.83
CA GLY A 86 33.35 -24.85 6.76
C GLY A 86 34.41 -24.16 5.89
N PHE A 87 34.24 -22.89 5.55
CA PHE A 87 35.21 -22.09 4.80
C PHE A 87 35.73 -20.94 5.67
N THR A 88 36.94 -21.10 6.21
CA THR A 88 37.61 -20.06 7.01
C THR A 88 38.46 -19.17 6.10
N PRO A 89 38.11 -17.88 5.91
CA PRO A 89 38.91 -16.95 5.12
C PRO A 89 40.32 -16.77 5.73
N ASN A 90 41.31 -16.50 4.88
CA ASN A 90 42.73 -16.32 5.24
C ASN A 90 43.43 -17.55 5.85
N THR A 91 42.78 -18.72 5.78
CA THR A 91 43.39 -20.02 6.14
C THR A 91 43.70 -20.79 4.86
N ASP A 92 44.86 -21.45 4.75
CA ASP A 92 45.23 -22.27 3.58
C ASP A 92 45.16 -21.52 2.23
N GLY A 93 45.43 -20.21 2.23
CA GLY A 93 45.30 -19.36 1.03
C GLY A 93 43.87 -19.13 0.53
N ARG A 94 42.85 -19.53 1.31
CA ARG A 94 41.44 -19.22 1.03
C ARG A 94 41.19 -17.72 1.14
N THR A 95 40.56 -17.13 0.13
CA THR A 95 40.18 -15.72 0.15
C THR A 95 38.67 -15.58 -0.04
N LEU A 96 38.10 -14.59 0.66
CA LEU A 96 36.71 -14.19 0.52
C LEU A 96 36.67 -12.68 0.36
N VAL A 97 36.25 -12.21 -0.81
CA VAL A 97 36.17 -10.77 -1.11
C VAL A 97 34.71 -10.40 -1.31
N THR A 98 34.23 -9.46 -0.51
CA THR A 98 32.88 -8.91 -0.63
C THR A 98 32.91 -7.53 -1.29
N ARG A 99 32.01 -7.29 -2.23
CA ARG A 99 31.83 -5.98 -2.89
C ARG A 99 30.35 -5.62 -2.87
N CYS A 100 30.02 -4.39 -2.50
CA CYS A 100 28.66 -3.87 -2.65
C CYS A 100 28.51 -3.16 -3.99
N GLY A 101 27.26 -3.03 -4.42
CA GLY A 101 26.92 -2.34 -5.64
C GLY A 101 25.43 -2.42 -5.95
N THR A 102 25.12 -2.33 -7.24
CA THR A 102 23.76 -2.40 -7.76
C THR A 102 23.67 -3.41 -8.90
N LEU A 103 22.45 -3.83 -9.24
CA LEU A 103 22.18 -4.63 -10.43
C LEU A 103 21.64 -3.71 -11.52
N THR A 104 22.34 -3.62 -12.64
CA THR A 104 21.85 -2.97 -13.85
C THR A 104 21.45 -4.03 -14.87
N VAL A 105 20.54 -3.69 -15.77
CA VAL A 105 20.21 -4.55 -16.91
C VAL A 105 21.07 -4.08 -18.09
N ASP A 106 21.87 -4.98 -18.64
CA ASP A 106 22.65 -4.68 -19.83
C ASP A 106 21.75 -4.61 -21.07
N VAL A 107 22.20 -3.95 -22.14
CA VAL A 107 21.47 -3.84 -23.41
C VAL A 107 21.11 -5.20 -24.02
N ALA A 108 21.85 -6.26 -23.67
CA ALA A 108 21.60 -7.64 -24.08
C ALA A 108 20.55 -8.38 -23.21
N GLY A 109 20.02 -7.74 -22.14
CA GLY A 109 19.01 -8.30 -21.25
C GLY A 109 19.47 -8.98 -19.93
N PRO A 110 20.72 -9.45 -19.73
CA PRO A 110 21.10 -10.03 -18.44
C PRO A 110 21.34 -8.95 -17.38
N ARG A 111 21.09 -9.30 -16.11
CA ARG A 111 21.44 -8.45 -14.97
C ARG A 111 22.94 -8.54 -14.71
N VAL A 112 23.62 -7.39 -14.70
CA VAL A 112 25.05 -7.28 -14.43
C VAL A 112 25.25 -6.56 -13.10
N PHE A 113 26.20 -7.04 -12.31
CA PHE A 113 26.60 -6.40 -11.08
C PHE A 113 27.56 -5.23 -11.38
N VAL A 114 27.19 -4.04 -10.91
CA VAL A 114 28.04 -2.85 -10.97
C VAL A 114 28.48 -2.51 -9.56
N ALA A 115 29.78 -2.59 -9.31
CA ALA A 115 30.34 -2.32 -7.98
C ALA A 115 30.22 -0.83 -7.62
N ASP A 116 29.65 -0.56 -6.45
CA ASP A 116 29.52 0.77 -5.85
C ASP A 116 29.49 0.59 -4.33
N SER A 117 30.50 1.11 -3.63
CA SER A 117 30.61 0.97 -2.18
C SER A 117 29.57 1.80 -1.41
N THR A 118 28.96 2.79 -2.05
CA THR A 118 27.93 3.65 -1.44
C THR A 118 26.54 3.02 -1.50
N GLN A 119 26.32 2.06 -2.40
CA GLN A 119 25.05 1.38 -2.61
C GLN A 119 25.13 -0.08 -2.16
N ALA A 120 24.33 -0.47 -1.16
CA ALA A 120 24.30 -1.85 -0.65
C ALA A 120 23.09 -2.66 -1.19
N LEU A 121 22.59 -2.31 -2.37
CA LEU A 121 21.41 -2.95 -2.97
C LEU A 121 21.71 -4.39 -3.44
N ALA A 122 22.92 -4.62 -3.93
CA ALA A 122 23.45 -5.94 -4.27
C ALA A 122 24.83 -6.15 -3.66
N ILE A 123 25.11 -7.39 -3.27
CA ILE A 123 26.39 -7.79 -2.69
C ILE A 123 26.95 -8.94 -3.51
N GLN A 124 28.15 -8.74 -4.05
CA GLN A 124 28.95 -9.75 -4.71
C GLN A 124 29.94 -10.34 -3.71
N VAL A 125 29.99 -11.67 -3.65
CA VAL A 125 30.99 -12.42 -2.88
C VAL A 125 31.81 -13.26 -3.84
N VAL A 126 33.12 -13.13 -3.75
CA VAL A 126 34.08 -13.92 -4.53
C VAL A 126 34.89 -14.77 -3.56
N ALA A 127 34.65 -16.07 -3.59
CA ALA A 127 35.41 -17.05 -2.83
C ALA A 127 36.49 -17.66 -3.73
N ALA A 128 37.72 -17.74 -3.25
CA ALA A 128 38.79 -18.44 -3.96
C ALA A 128 39.57 -19.37 -3.03
N HIS A 129 40.02 -20.49 -3.58
CA HIS A 129 40.81 -21.49 -2.86
C HIS A 129 41.87 -22.09 -3.80
N PRO A 130 43.17 -22.07 -3.40
CA PRO A 130 44.21 -22.78 -4.13
C PRO A 130 44.10 -24.28 -3.84
N VAL A 131 43.83 -25.08 -4.88
CA VAL A 131 43.80 -26.54 -4.80
C VAL A 131 44.99 -27.15 -5.55
N PRO A 132 45.44 -28.36 -5.19
CA PRO A 132 46.41 -29.09 -5.99
C PRO A 132 45.91 -29.25 -7.43
N ARG A 133 46.81 -29.05 -8.39
CA ARG A 133 46.52 -29.24 -9.83
C ARG A 133 46.12 -30.69 -10.15
N SER A 134 45.45 -30.90 -11.28
CA SER A 134 45.10 -32.25 -11.75
C SER A 134 46.34 -33.12 -11.97
N ILE A 135 46.21 -34.44 -11.80
CA ILE A 135 47.29 -35.39 -12.05
C ILE A 135 47.70 -35.38 -13.53
N ALA A 136 46.73 -35.19 -14.45
CA ALA A 136 46.98 -35.03 -15.87
C ALA A 136 47.87 -33.80 -16.18
N ALA A 137 47.54 -32.63 -15.61
CA ALA A 137 48.39 -31.44 -15.71
C ALA A 137 49.73 -31.66 -14.99
N GLY A 138 49.68 -32.42 -13.89
CA GLY A 138 50.78 -33.06 -13.16
C GLY A 138 51.89 -33.55 -14.07
N ILE A 139 51.51 -34.55 -14.86
CA ILE A 139 52.34 -35.28 -15.83
C ILE A 139 52.75 -34.36 -16.99
N GLY A 140 51.83 -33.54 -17.51
CA GLY A 140 52.13 -32.59 -18.58
C GLY A 140 53.24 -31.60 -18.22
N ALA A 141 53.21 -31.05 -16.99
CA ALA A 141 54.22 -30.10 -16.53
C ALA A 141 55.63 -30.69 -16.36
N LEU A 142 55.77 -32.02 -16.29
CA LEU A 142 57.09 -32.67 -16.30
C LEU A 142 57.80 -32.52 -17.66
N PHE A 143 57.04 -32.26 -18.72
CA PHE A 143 57.54 -32.08 -20.08
C PHE A 143 57.57 -30.59 -20.49
N GLU A 144 57.18 -29.67 -19.62
CA GLU A 144 57.20 -28.22 -19.86
C GLU A 144 58.58 -27.62 -19.54
N LYS A 145 59.07 -26.70 -20.38
CA LYS A 145 60.33 -25.96 -20.14
C LYS A 145 60.26 -25.02 -18.92
N THR A 146 59.06 -24.59 -18.56
CA THR A 146 58.76 -23.76 -17.38
C THR A 146 57.61 -24.42 -16.63
N PRO A 147 57.88 -25.14 -15.53
CA PRO A 147 56.86 -25.91 -14.84
C PRO A 147 55.73 -25.00 -14.35
N SER A 148 54.49 -25.32 -14.73
CA SER A 148 53.31 -24.70 -14.15
C SER A 148 53.24 -24.94 -12.62
N PRO A 149 52.72 -23.96 -11.84
CA PRO A 149 52.72 -24.04 -10.38
C PRO A 149 51.94 -25.27 -9.87
N PRO A 150 52.32 -25.84 -8.70
CA PRO A 150 51.71 -27.06 -8.17
C PRO A 150 50.24 -26.90 -7.79
N ASN A 151 49.79 -25.66 -7.57
CA ASN A 151 48.42 -25.32 -7.18
C ASN A 151 47.75 -24.47 -8.26
N VAL A 152 46.45 -24.70 -8.45
CA VAL A 152 45.57 -23.90 -9.30
C VAL A 152 44.52 -23.24 -8.41
N THR A 153 44.37 -21.92 -8.53
CA THR A 153 43.35 -21.17 -7.79
C THR A 153 42.01 -21.33 -8.49
N ILE A 154 41.04 -21.94 -7.80
CA ILE A 154 39.65 -21.96 -8.25
C ILE A 154 38.91 -20.82 -7.57
N SER A 155 38.08 -20.10 -8.31
CA SER A 155 37.20 -19.07 -7.78
C SER A 155 35.74 -19.34 -8.13
N ALA A 156 34.86 -18.90 -7.24
CA ALA A 156 33.42 -18.88 -7.40
C ALA A 156 32.89 -17.48 -7.07
N THR A 157 31.97 -17.00 -7.88
CA THR A 157 31.37 -15.68 -7.72
C THR A 157 29.87 -15.84 -7.55
N ALA A 158 29.32 -15.15 -6.56
CA ALA A 158 27.89 -15.10 -6.30
C ALA A 158 27.46 -13.65 -6.08
N VAL A 159 26.29 -13.29 -6.57
CA VAL A 159 25.70 -11.97 -6.37
C VAL A 159 24.30 -12.15 -5.82
N ALA A 160 24.03 -11.54 -4.67
CA ALA A 160 22.71 -11.52 -4.05
C ALA A 160 22.20 -10.08 -3.97
N ALA A 161 20.94 -9.88 -4.31
CA ALA A 161 20.26 -8.60 -4.14
C ALA A 161 19.45 -8.60 -2.85
N SER A 162 19.47 -7.49 -2.13
CA SER A 162 18.56 -7.27 -1.00
C SER A 162 17.21 -6.80 -1.53
N ALA A 163 16.11 -7.31 -0.97
CA ALA A 163 14.79 -6.80 -1.28
C ALA A 163 14.68 -5.35 -0.78
N ALA A 164 14.19 -4.42 -1.61
CA ALA A 164 13.91 -3.06 -1.16
C ALA A 164 12.95 -3.09 0.05
N PRO A 165 13.17 -2.27 1.10
CA PRO A 165 12.18 -2.17 2.16
C PRO A 165 10.89 -1.60 1.56
N LEU A 166 9.75 -2.11 2.00
CA LEU A 166 8.44 -1.67 1.56
C LEU A 166 7.62 -1.29 2.79
N ALA A 167 6.99 -0.12 2.73
CA ALA A 167 6.07 0.35 3.75
C ALA A 167 4.73 0.69 3.08
N ALA A 168 3.65 0.29 3.75
CA ALA A 168 2.30 0.66 3.38
C ALA A 168 1.68 1.41 4.56
N LEU A 169 1.24 2.63 4.32
CA LEU A 169 0.48 3.43 5.27
C LEU A 169 -0.95 3.50 4.78
N THR A 170 -1.91 3.13 5.62
CA THR A 170 -3.34 3.22 5.32
C THR A 170 -4.03 4.03 6.40
N ILE A 171 -4.83 5.00 5.99
CA ILE A 171 -5.71 5.75 6.89
C ILE A 171 -7.12 5.18 6.77
N ARG A 172 -7.81 5.08 7.91
CA ARG A 172 -9.15 4.51 7.98
C ARG A 172 -10.09 5.48 8.66
N SER A 173 -11.34 5.50 8.21
CA SER A 173 -12.41 6.14 8.96
C SER A 173 -12.65 5.35 10.24
N ALA A 174 -12.94 6.03 11.36
CA ALA A 174 -13.34 5.36 12.59
C ALA A 174 -14.55 4.45 12.31
N GLY A 175 -14.57 3.24 12.88
CA GLY A 175 -15.65 2.30 12.66
C GLY A 175 -16.98 2.88 13.15
N VAL A 176 -17.85 3.30 12.23
CA VAL A 176 -19.21 3.72 12.55
C VAL A 176 -20.09 2.48 12.51
N THR A 177 -20.65 2.09 13.65
CA THR A 177 -21.75 1.13 13.68
C THR A 177 -22.95 1.77 12.98
N VAL A 178 -23.33 1.26 11.82
CA VAL A 178 -24.47 1.80 11.06
C VAL A 178 -25.76 1.23 11.67
N ASP A 179 -26.55 2.10 12.30
CA ASP A 179 -27.93 1.85 12.72
C ASP A 179 -28.92 2.44 11.70
N SER A 180 -30.23 2.35 11.98
CA SER A 180 -31.28 2.92 11.11
C SER A 180 -31.15 4.42 10.92
N THR A 181 -30.68 5.13 11.95
CA THR A 181 -30.45 6.58 11.93
C THR A 181 -29.25 6.92 11.04
N GLY A 182 -28.16 6.15 11.16
CA GLY A 182 -26.97 6.26 10.33
C GLY A 182 -27.26 5.99 8.86
N ALA A 183 -28.05 4.95 8.53
CA ALA A 183 -28.43 4.67 7.15
C ALA A 183 -29.30 5.79 6.53
N ALA A 184 -30.21 6.39 7.31
CA ALA A 184 -31.02 7.52 6.89
C ALA A 184 -30.19 8.78 6.59
N LEU A 185 -29.03 8.94 7.23
CA LEU A 185 -28.08 10.02 6.96
C LEU A 185 -27.10 9.69 5.83
N LEU A 186 -26.62 8.43 5.75
CA LEU A 186 -25.64 8.00 4.75
C LEU A 186 -26.22 7.97 3.33
N ASN A 187 -27.48 7.56 3.17
CA ASN A 187 -28.15 7.53 1.87
C ASN A 187 -28.17 8.89 1.14
N PRO A 188 -28.69 9.98 1.75
CA PRO A 188 -28.69 11.28 1.09
C PRO A 188 -27.28 11.86 0.94
N VAL A 189 -26.36 11.63 1.89
CA VAL A 189 -24.99 12.16 1.81
C VAL A 189 -24.19 11.46 0.71
N VAL A 190 -24.08 10.13 0.74
CA VAL A 190 -23.31 9.38 -0.27
C VAL A 190 -23.99 9.44 -1.64
N GLY A 191 -25.33 9.46 -1.67
CA GLY A 191 -26.09 9.59 -2.92
C GLY A 191 -25.79 10.92 -3.59
N SER A 192 -25.87 12.02 -2.84
CA SER A 192 -25.55 13.35 -3.37
C SER A 192 -24.08 13.49 -3.76
N LEU A 193 -23.14 12.91 -3.00
CA LEU A 193 -21.70 12.85 -3.37
C LEU A 193 -21.46 12.16 -4.71
N LEU A 194 -22.26 11.13 -5.02
CA LEU A 194 -22.20 10.39 -6.28
C LEU A 194 -23.04 11.04 -7.41
N GLY A 195 -23.86 12.05 -7.10
CA GLY A 195 -24.74 12.73 -8.06
C GLY A 195 -26.08 12.03 -8.30
N GLY A 196 -26.49 11.11 -7.43
CA GLY A 196 -27.72 10.33 -7.55
C GLY A 196 -28.53 10.23 -6.27
N THR A 197 -29.57 9.39 -6.29
CA THR A 197 -30.33 9.04 -5.08
C THR A 197 -29.97 7.61 -4.67
N LEU A 198 -29.80 7.40 -3.36
CA LEU A 198 -29.52 6.09 -2.79
C LEU A 198 -30.62 5.70 -1.83
N ASN A 199 -31.00 4.43 -1.89
CA ASN A 199 -31.90 3.81 -0.92
C ASN A 199 -31.30 2.46 -0.50
N LEU A 200 -30.32 2.53 0.39
CA LEU A 200 -29.68 1.36 0.96
C LEU A 200 -30.25 1.06 2.34
N SER A 201 -30.47 -0.22 2.61
CA SER A 201 -30.84 -0.71 3.93
C SER A 201 -29.64 -0.68 4.90
N VAL A 202 -29.92 -0.76 6.20
CA VAL A 202 -28.88 -0.93 7.23
C VAL A 202 -28.03 -2.17 6.96
N ALA A 203 -28.64 -3.27 6.53
CA ALA A 203 -27.93 -4.52 6.22
C ALA A 203 -26.96 -4.35 5.03
N ASN A 204 -27.31 -3.54 4.03
CA ASN A 204 -26.42 -3.26 2.90
C ASN A 204 -25.20 -2.46 3.36
N TRP A 205 -25.40 -1.43 4.19
CA TRP A 205 -24.31 -0.63 4.75
C TRP A 205 -23.42 -1.43 5.70
N GLN A 206 -24.00 -2.28 6.55
CA GLN A 206 -23.24 -3.20 7.41
C GLN A 206 -22.45 -4.22 6.58
N GLY A 207 -23.05 -4.80 5.53
CA GLY A 207 -22.35 -5.68 4.60
C GLY A 207 -21.14 -5.00 3.95
N ILE A 208 -21.27 -3.74 3.53
CA ILE A 208 -20.16 -2.95 2.99
C ILE A 208 -19.09 -2.68 4.07
N ALA A 209 -19.49 -2.36 5.30
CA ALA A 209 -18.58 -2.07 6.41
C ALA A 209 -17.78 -3.29 6.88
N ASP A 210 -18.39 -4.47 6.87
CA ASP A 210 -17.79 -5.72 7.34
C ASP A 210 -16.93 -6.41 6.28
N THR A 211 -17.01 -5.96 5.01
CA THR A 211 -16.26 -6.57 3.90
C THR A 211 -14.88 -5.93 3.72
N ASN A 212 -13.86 -6.79 3.71
CA ASN A 212 -12.50 -6.42 3.34
C ASN A 212 -12.20 -6.84 1.89
N LEU A 213 -11.44 -6.01 1.18
CA LEU A 213 -11.05 -6.20 -0.21
C LEU A 213 -9.52 -6.26 -0.29
N SER A 214 -8.97 -7.28 -0.95
CA SER A 214 -7.53 -7.34 -1.24
C SER A 214 -7.20 -6.39 -2.38
N LEU A 215 -6.35 -5.39 -2.12
CA LEU A 215 -5.97 -4.37 -3.09
C LEU A 215 -5.34 -4.99 -4.35
N LEU A 216 -4.47 -5.98 -4.18
CA LEU A 216 -3.85 -6.72 -5.29
C LEU A 216 -4.90 -7.39 -6.19
N SER A 217 -5.86 -8.11 -5.58
CA SER A 217 -6.92 -8.78 -6.34
C SER A 217 -7.82 -7.78 -7.08
N TYR A 218 -8.08 -6.62 -6.45
CA TYR A 218 -8.87 -5.54 -7.02
C TYR A 218 -8.17 -4.88 -8.22
N LEU A 219 -6.90 -4.51 -8.09
CA LEU A 219 -6.15 -3.91 -9.20
C LEU A 219 -5.95 -4.90 -10.36
N ASN A 220 -5.74 -6.18 -10.08
CA ASN A 220 -5.67 -7.22 -11.10
C ASN A 220 -6.98 -7.33 -11.87
N ARG A 221 -8.11 -7.35 -11.15
CA ARG A 221 -9.42 -7.41 -11.79
C ARG A 221 -9.72 -6.15 -12.61
N LEU A 222 -9.39 -4.98 -12.05
CA LEU A 222 -9.57 -3.70 -12.73
C LEU A 222 -8.76 -3.62 -14.03
N LYS A 223 -7.51 -4.11 -14.02
CA LYS A 223 -6.67 -4.18 -15.22
C LYS A 223 -7.33 -5.04 -16.32
N THR A 224 -7.89 -6.18 -15.95
CA THR A 224 -8.63 -7.06 -16.87
C THR A 224 -9.90 -6.39 -17.38
N ASP A 225 -10.70 -5.80 -16.49
CA ASP A 225 -11.97 -5.16 -16.84
C ASP A 225 -11.77 -3.90 -17.73
N LEU A 226 -10.62 -3.21 -17.60
CA LEU A 226 -10.23 -2.08 -18.44
C LEU A 226 -9.43 -2.46 -19.69
N SER A 227 -9.14 -3.75 -19.91
CA SER A 227 -8.32 -4.25 -21.02
C SER A 227 -6.95 -3.55 -21.14
N LEU A 228 -6.35 -3.18 -20.02
CA LEU A 228 -5.05 -2.50 -20.00
C LEU A 228 -3.92 -3.53 -20.20
N THR A 229 -3.22 -3.45 -21.32
CA THR A 229 -2.01 -4.23 -21.64
C THR A 229 -0.77 -3.77 -20.87
N ALA A 230 -0.92 -2.80 -19.96
CA ALA A 230 0.16 -2.15 -19.23
C ALA A 230 1.08 -3.14 -18.50
N VAL A 231 2.39 -2.88 -18.54
CA VAL A 231 3.41 -3.68 -17.83
C VAL A 231 3.39 -3.41 -16.32
N GLY A 232 2.82 -2.28 -15.86
CA GLY A 232 2.80 -1.87 -14.44
C GLY A 232 1.45 -1.37 -13.91
N TYR A 233 1.36 -1.25 -12.58
CA TYR A 233 0.16 -0.77 -11.87
C TYR A 233 0.05 0.77 -11.81
N ASN A 234 1.14 1.49 -12.03
CA ASN A 234 1.14 2.95 -12.07
C ASN A 234 0.24 3.50 -13.19
N ASP A 235 0.19 2.82 -14.34
CA ASP A 235 -0.67 3.22 -15.46
C ASP A 235 -2.15 3.08 -15.10
N VAL A 236 -2.51 2.02 -14.36
CA VAL A 236 -3.88 1.79 -13.87
C VAL A 236 -4.28 2.90 -12.89
N LEU A 237 -3.38 3.31 -11.99
CA LEU A 237 -3.63 4.39 -11.03
C LEU A 237 -3.76 5.76 -11.71
N ASN A 238 -2.99 6.00 -12.77
CA ASN A 238 -2.98 7.26 -13.51
C ASN A 238 -4.07 7.35 -14.61
N THR A 239 -4.89 6.31 -14.78
CA THR A 239 -6.00 6.32 -15.74
C THR A 239 -7.27 6.84 -15.08
N SER A 240 -7.98 7.74 -15.78
CA SER A 240 -9.30 8.21 -15.36
C SER A 240 -10.34 7.13 -15.66
N VAL A 241 -10.97 6.59 -14.60
CA VAL A 241 -11.92 5.47 -14.69
C VAL A 241 -13.30 5.93 -14.21
N SER A 242 -14.37 5.38 -14.80
CA SER A 242 -15.73 5.66 -14.31
C SER A 242 -15.98 5.00 -12.95
N VAL A 243 -16.69 5.70 -12.06
CA VAL A 243 -17.03 5.16 -10.73
C VAL A 243 -17.81 3.85 -10.84
N SER A 244 -18.68 3.74 -11.85
CA SER A 244 -19.46 2.53 -12.10
C SER A 244 -18.58 1.31 -12.46
N GLN A 245 -17.47 1.51 -13.18
CA GLN A 245 -16.50 0.46 -13.48
C GLN A 245 -15.65 0.09 -12.25
N LEU A 246 -15.27 1.06 -11.41
CA LEU A 246 -14.56 0.81 -10.16
C LEU A 246 -15.40 -0.04 -9.21
N LEU A 247 -16.67 0.34 -9.02
CA LEU A 247 -17.62 -0.42 -8.19
C LEU A 247 -17.91 -1.79 -8.79
N GLN A 248 -18.01 -1.93 -10.11
CA GLN A 248 -18.16 -3.23 -10.77
C GLN A 248 -16.95 -4.14 -10.53
N SER A 249 -15.73 -3.60 -10.62
CA SER A 249 -14.51 -4.35 -10.35
C SER A 249 -14.47 -4.84 -8.91
N ALA A 250 -14.95 -4.04 -7.95
CA ALA A 250 -15.08 -4.44 -6.55
C ALA A 250 -16.12 -5.57 -6.38
N ILE A 251 -17.29 -5.46 -7.02
CA ILE A 251 -18.32 -6.52 -7.05
C ILE A 251 -17.73 -7.84 -7.58
N ASN A 252 -16.93 -7.78 -8.65
CA ASN A 252 -16.34 -8.95 -9.29
C ASN A 252 -15.29 -9.67 -8.42
N VAL A 253 -14.70 -8.97 -7.44
CA VAL A 253 -13.70 -9.52 -6.52
C VAL A 253 -14.35 -10.10 -5.26
N ILE A 254 -15.47 -9.51 -4.82
CA ILE A 254 -16.18 -9.96 -3.63
C ILE A 254 -16.91 -11.26 -3.95
N SER A 255 -16.60 -12.31 -3.19
CA SER A 255 -17.34 -13.56 -3.26
C SER A 255 -18.60 -13.48 -2.39
N PRO A 256 -19.81 -13.78 -2.92
CA PRO A 256 -21.07 -13.61 -2.19
C PRO A 256 -21.17 -14.45 -0.91
N ASN A 257 -20.39 -15.54 -0.80
CA ASN A 257 -20.40 -16.47 0.33
C ASN A 257 -19.15 -16.38 1.23
N ALA A 258 -18.20 -15.48 0.94
CA ALA A 258 -16.93 -15.42 1.69
C ALA A 258 -17.05 -14.73 3.06
N THR A 259 -18.09 -13.91 3.25
CA THR A 259 -18.39 -13.24 4.52
C THR A 259 -19.89 -13.28 4.79
N LEU A 260 -20.29 -13.21 6.06
CA LEU A 260 -21.70 -13.20 6.50
C LEU A 260 -22.52 -12.04 5.87
N GLY A 261 -21.86 -11.00 5.36
CA GLY A 261 -22.46 -9.84 4.68
C GLY A 261 -22.15 -9.70 3.19
N GLY A 262 -21.49 -10.67 2.54
CA GLY A 262 -20.99 -10.54 1.17
C GLY A 262 -22.09 -10.25 0.13
N ALA A 263 -23.21 -10.96 0.21
CA ALA A 263 -24.37 -10.71 -0.66
C ALA A 263 -25.00 -9.31 -0.44
N ALA A 264 -25.10 -8.86 0.81
CA ALA A 264 -25.60 -7.53 1.15
C ALA A 264 -24.64 -6.42 0.68
N ALA A 265 -23.33 -6.66 0.75
CA ALA A 265 -22.30 -5.78 0.23
C ALA A 265 -22.41 -5.63 -1.30
N ILE A 266 -22.57 -6.75 -2.03
CA ILE A 266 -22.75 -6.75 -3.48
C ILE A 266 -24.00 -5.96 -3.88
N GLN A 267 -25.15 -6.19 -3.22
CA GLN A 267 -26.36 -5.41 -3.49
C GLN A 267 -26.16 -3.92 -3.18
N GLY A 268 -25.45 -3.61 -2.10
CA GLY A 268 -25.06 -2.24 -1.76
C GLY A 268 -24.25 -1.56 -2.85
N LEU A 269 -23.20 -2.23 -3.34
CA LEU A 269 -22.36 -1.74 -4.43
C LEU A 269 -23.12 -1.59 -5.75
N GLN A 270 -24.09 -2.46 -6.05
CA GLN A 270 -24.93 -2.34 -7.25
C GLN A 270 -25.79 -1.07 -7.22
N ALA A 271 -26.38 -0.72 -6.08
CA ALA A 271 -27.12 0.53 -5.95
C ALA A 271 -26.20 1.75 -6.04
N LEU A 272 -25.00 1.69 -5.44
CA LEU A 272 -23.98 2.73 -5.57
C LEU A 272 -23.55 2.93 -7.03
N LYS A 273 -23.38 1.84 -7.78
CA LYS A 273 -23.07 1.86 -9.21
C LYS A 273 -24.15 2.61 -9.99
N LEU A 274 -25.43 2.36 -9.71
CA LEU A 274 -26.55 3.04 -10.34
C LEU A 274 -26.59 4.53 -9.98
N ALA A 275 -26.29 4.88 -8.73
CA ALA A 275 -26.26 6.27 -8.27
C ALA A 275 -25.07 7.08 -8.83
N SER A 276 -23.98 6.43 -9.25
CA SER A 276 -22.74 7.09 -9.67
C SER A 276 -22.73 7.74 -11.06
N GLY A 277 -23.71 7.43 -11.91
CA GLY A 277 -23.84 8.03 -13.24
C GLY A 277 -22.57 7.91 -14.11
N ALA A 278 -22.24 8.98 -14.84
CA ALA A 278 -21.07 9.09 -15.72
C ALA A 278 -19.84 9.73 -15.05
N THR A 279 -19.79 9.76 -13.71
CA THR A 279 -18.67 10.38 -12.98
C THR A 279 -17.38 9.60 -13.18
N THR A 280 -16.29 10.32 -13.41
CA THR A 280 -14.94 9.75 -13.61
C THR A 280 -13.98 10.26 -12.54
N VAL A 281 -13.13 9.36 -12.05
CA VAL A 281 -12.16 9.65 -10.99
C VAL A 281 -10.80 9.04 -11.32
N LEU A 282 -9.74 9.63 -10.78
CA LEU A 282 -8.37 9.12 -10.89
C LEU A 282 -8.05 8.28 -9.66
N LEU A 283 -7.78 6.99 -9.82
CA LEU A 283 -7.54 6.12 -8.66
C LEU A 283 -6.24 6.49 -7.92
N GLY A 284 -5.27 7.07 -8.62
CA GLY A 284 -4.02 7.59 -8.07
C GLY A 284 -4.21 8.69 -7.02
N ASP A 285 -5.34 9.41 -7.05
CA ASP A 285 -5.66 10.40 -6.02
C ASP A 285 -6.07 9.74 -4.68
N LEU A 286 -6.62 8.53 -4.73
CA LEU A 286 -7.01 7.75 -3.53
C LEU A 286 -5.89 6.82 -3.06
N LEU A 287 -5.19 6.19 -4.00
CA LEU A 287 -4.19 5.16 -3.76
C LEU A 287 -2.88 5.56 -4.43
N SER A 288 -1.91 5.98 -3.63
CA SER A 288 -0.59 6.33 -4.13
C SER A 288 0.36 5.13 -4.00
N VAL A 289 0.99 4.75 -5.10
CA VAL A 289 2.00 3.71 -5.13
C VAL A 289 3.25 4.28 -5.80
N GLN A 290 4.37 4.27 -5.08
CA GLN A 290 5.64 4.72 -5.60
C GLN A 290 6.06 3.87 -6.80
N SER A 291 6.62 4.52 -7.82
CA SER A 291 7.07 3.86 -9.04
C SER A 291 8.09 2.75 -8.74
N GLY A 292 7.87 1.58 -9.33
CA GLY A 292 8.74 0.41 -9.16
C GLY A 292 8.52 -0.37 -7.86
N ALA A 293 7.43 -0.12 -7.12
CA ALA A 293 7.02 -0.97 -6.01
C ALA A 293 6.67 -2.38 -6.51
N ASP A 294 7.23 -3.40 -5.84
CA ASP A 294 7.03 -4.81 -6.19
C ASP A 294 5.57 -5.25 -5.94
N LEU A 295 5.13 -6.35 -6.57
CA LEU A 295 3.79 -6.95 -6.37
C LEU A 295 3.47 -7.19 -4.89
N ALA A 296 4.50 -7.52 -4.10
CA ALA A 296 4.39 -7.71 -2.65
C ALA A 296 3.86 -6.47 -1.92
N ALA A 297 4.10 -5.27 -2.45
CA ALA A 297 3.66 -4.01 -1.86
C ALA A 297 2.12 -3.84 -1.93
N LEU A 298 1.48 -4.46 -2.93
CA LEU A 298 0.04 -4.36 -3.19
C LEU A 298 -0.79 -5.40 -2.43
N ASN A 299 -0.17 -6.36 -1.73
CA ASN A 299 -0.85 -7.38 -0.96
C ASN A 299 -1.34 -6.85 0.41
N THR A 300 -2.16 -5.81 0.37
CA THR A 300 -2.77 -5.19 1.54
C THR A 300 -4.30 -5.27 1.46
N ASN A 301 -4.95 -5.31 2.63
CA ASN A 301 -6.41 -5.34 2.71
C ASN A 301 -6.94 -3.93 2.99
N LEU A 302 -7.89 -3.50 2.17
CA LEU A 302 -8.65 -2.26 2.33
C LEU A 302 -10.08 -2.61 2.77
N ARG A 303 -10.67 -1.79 3.64
CA ARG A 303 -12.11 -1.92 3.94
C ARG A 303 -12.90 -1.39 2.76
N LEU A 304 -13.93 -2.12 2.36
CA LEU A 304 -14.76 -1.71 1.24
C LEU A 304 -15.47 -0.38 1.52
N MET A 305 -15.90 -0.14 2.76
CA MET A 305 -16.49 1.13 3.17
C MET A 305 -15.54 2.32 2.99
N ASP A 306 -14.27 2.18 3.37
CA ASP A 306 -13.27 3.25 3.19
C ASP A 306 -13.08 3.56 1.69
N LEU A 307 -13.05 2.52 0.84
CA LEU A 307 -12.96 2.69 -0.61
C LEU A 307 -14.20 3.38 -1.19
N VAL A 308 -15.40 2.95 -0.81
CA VAL A 308 -16.67 3.55 -1.28
C VAL A 308 -16.77 5.02 -0.87
N GLN A 309 -16.47 5.33 0.39
CA GLN A 309 -16.46 6.71 0.88
C GLN A 309 -15.42 7.55 0.13
N GLY A 310 -14.21 7.03 -0.07
CA GLY A 310 -13.16 7.72 -0.79
C GLY A 310 -13.55 8.02 -2.25
N ILE A 311 -14.13 7.04 -2.94
CA ILE A 311 -14.61 7.22 -4.32
C ILE A 311 -15.73 8.26 -4.37
N ALA A 312 -16.70 8.22 -3.44
CA ALA A 312 -17.78 9.19 -3.39
C ALA A 312 -17.26 10.62 -3.12
N GLN A 313 -16.32 10.77 -2.18
CA GLN A 313 -15.70 12.06 -1.87
C GLN A 313 -14.86 12.60 -3.03
N LEU A 314 -14.16 11.72 -3.75
CA LEU A 314 -13.38 12.09 -4.94
C LEU A 314 -14.29 12.48 -6.12
N ALA A 315 -15.42 11.79 -6.31
CA ALA A 315 -16.40 12.13 -7.33
C ALA A 315 -16.99 13.53 -7.10
N ASN A 316 -17.31 13.87 -5.84
CA ASN A 316 -17.85 15.18 -5.47
C ASN A 316 -16.94 16.35 -5.80
N LYS A 317 -15.61 16.20 -5.71
CA LYS A 317 -14.65 17.28 -6.01
C LYS A 317 -14.91 17.92 -7.39
N LYS A 318 -15.42 17.14 -8.36
CA LYS A 318 -15.80 17.62 -9.69
C LYS A 318 -17.21 18.22 -9.75
N SER A 319 -18.09 17.86 -8.82
CA SER A 319 -19.51 18.21 -8.79
C SER A 319 -19.86 19.44 -7.92
N GLY A 320 -18.93 19.92 -7.08
CA GLY A 320 -19.08 21.18 -6.32
C GLY A 320 -19.91 21.05 -5.03
N VAL A 321 -20.41 22.20 -4.52
CA VAL A 321 -21.24 22.29 -3.31
C VAL A 321 -22.54 21.52 -3.52
N LEU A 322 -22.77 20.48 -2.73
CA LEU A 322 -24.02 19.74 -2.74
C LEU A 322 -25.03 20.37 -1.81
N THR A 323 -26.28 20.42 -2.25
CA THR A 323 -27.42 20.77 -1.41
C THR A 323 -28.01 19.46 -0.87
N ALA A 324 -27.70 19.12 0.37
CA ALA A 324 -28.32 18.02 1.06
C ALA A 324 -29.70 18.46 1.57
N THR A 325 -30.73 17.77 1.08
CA THR A 325 -32.10 17.63 1.62
C THR A 325 -32.65 18.81 2.44
N GLN A 326 -33.68 19.46 1.90
CA GLN A 326 -34.52 20.36 2.66
C GLN A 326 -35.47 19.56 3.55
N VAL A 327 -35.28 19.62 4.87
CA VAL A 327 -36.22 19.02 5.84
C VAL A 327 -37.16 20.12 6.32
N ASN A 328 -38.44 19.99 5.98
CA ASN A 328 -39.49 20.88 6.48
C ASN A 328 -40.12 20.25 7.72
N ILE A 329 -39.87 20.85 8.88
CA ILE A 329 -40.41 20.40 10.16
C ILE A 329 -41.75 21.09 10.35
N ALA A 330 -42.83 20.46 9.88
CA ALA A 330 -44.22 20.86 10.10
C ALA A 330 -44.51 22.36 9.89
N GLY A 331 -43.84 23.01 8.94
CA GLY A 331 -43.97 24.44 8.66
C GLY A 331 -43.28 25.38 9.65
N LEU A 332 -42.75 24.88 10.77
CA LEU A 332 -42.08 25.66 11.82
C LEU A 332 -40.64 26.03 11.47
N ALA A 333 -39.91 25.08 10.88
CA ALA A 333 -38.51 25.24 10.51
C ALA A 333 -38.20 24.56 9.18
N GLN A 334 -37.44 25.25 8.34
CA GLN A 334 -36.89 24.72 7.10
C GLN A 334 -35.38 24.59 7.29
N VAL A 335 -34.91 23.35 7.41
CA VAL A 335 -33.49 23.03 7.54
C VAL A 335 -32.95 22.69 6.15
N THR A 336 -31.99 23.47 5.67
CA THR A 336 -31.25 23.22 4.44
C THR A 336 -29.83 22.86 4.80
N THR A 337 -29.34 21.72 4.34
CA THR A 337 -27.94 21.34 4.55
C THR A 337 -27.17 21.45 3.24
N ARG A 338 -25.94 21.92 3.29
CA ARG A 338 -25.04 21.97 2.13
C ARG A 338 -23.71 21.37 2.53
N ILE A 339 -23.15 20.51 1.70
CA ILE A 339 -21.91 19.79 2.00
C ILE A 339 -20.97 19.95 0.82
N GLN A 340 -19.70 20.19 1.10
CA GLN A 340 -18.66 20.24 0.07
C GLN A 340 -17.41 19.51 0.55
N VAL A 341 -16.82 18.72 -0.36
CA VAL A 341 -15.47 18.20 -0.21
C VAL A 341 -14.48 19.26 -0.69
N ILE A 342 -13.65 19.77 0.21
CA ILE A 342 -12.61 20.76 -0.10
C ILE A 342 -11.40 20.03 -0.70
N GLU A 343 -10.95 18.98 -0.03
CA GLU A 343 -9.82 18.16 -0.45
C GLU A 343 -10.18 16.66 -0.36
N PRO A 344 -9.93 15.87 -1.42
CA PRO A 344 -10.24 14.45 -1.43
C PRO A 344 -9.27 13.65 -0.53
N PRO A 345 -9.70 12.47 -0.07
CA PRO A 345 -8.86 11.62 0.78
C PRO A 345 -7.74 10.96 -0.03
N GLN A 346 -6.64 10.64 0.64
CA GLN A 346 -5.61 9.74 0.13
C GLN A 346 -5.52 8.58 1.13
N LEU A 347 -6.21 7.48 0.81
CA LEU A 347 -6.48 6.37 1.72
C LEU A 347 -5.26 5.51 2.00
N SER A 348 -4.42 5.30 0.98
CA SER A 348 -3.25 4.43 1.08
C SER A 348 -2.07 5.03 0.32
N ALA A 349 -0.89 4.92 0.93
CA ALA A 349 0.38 5.20 0.29
C ALA A 349 1.33 4.02 0.49
N ILE A 350 1.91 3.53 -0.60
CA ILE A 350 2.80 2.38 -0.60
C ILE A 350 4.11 2.77 -1.30
N GLY A 351 5.24 2.51 -0.66
CA GLY A 351 6.54 2.86 -1.22
C GLY A 351 7.73 2.30 -0.44
N ASP A 352 8.91 2.63 -0.92
CA ASP A 352 10.18 2.34 -0.29
C ASP A 352 10.55 3.47 0.68
N PRO A 353 10.52 3.24 2.01
CA PRO A 353 10.80 4.28 2.99
C PRO A 353 12.27 4.73 2.98
N SER A 354 13.19 4.00 2.34
CA SER A 354 14.59 4.40 2.20
C SER A 354 14.82 5.57 1.25
N LYS A 355 13.84 5.84 0.37
CA LYS A 355 13.89 6.93 -0.61
C LYS A 355 13.25 8.22 -0.10
N ILE A 356 12.66 8.19 1.09
CA ILE A 356 12.07 9.38 1.74
C ILE A 356 13.20 10.34 2.09
N ASP A 357 13.04 11.61 1.74
CA ASP A 357 13.94 12.66 2.17
C ASP A 357 13.77 12.90 3.69
N PRO A 358 14.80 12.68 4.52
CA PRO A 358 14.71 12.92 5.96
C PRO A 358 14.46 14.39 6.33
N LEU A 359 14.83 15.34 5.45
CA LEU A 359 14.67 16.78 5.67
C LEU A 359 13.26 17.27 5.30
N ASP A 360 12.58 16.60 4.37
CA ASP A 360 11.20 16.89 3.98
C ASP A 360 10.36 15.61 3.78
N PRO A 361 10.06 14.89 4.88
CA PRO A 361 9.30 13.64 4.82
C PRO A 361 7.83 13.84 4.43
N ARG A 362 7.32 15.09 4.49
CA ARG A 362 5.91 15.41 4.24
C ARG A 362 5.64 15.86 2.81
N ASN A 363 6.52 16.65 2.18
CA ASN A 363 6.29 17.20 0.84
C ASN A 363 7.26 16.68 -0.23
N GLY A 364 8.23 15.85 0.14
CA GLY A 364 9.17 15.24 -0.80
C GLY A 364 8.51 14.32 -1.84
N ALA A 365 9.18 14.13 -2.99
CA ALA A 365 8.67 13.35 -4.13
C ALA A 365 8.43 11.85 -3.82
N ASN A 366 9.17 11.29 -2.86
CA ASN A 366 9.09 9.89 -2.44
C ASN A 366 8.33 9.68 -1.12
N ARG A 367 7.51 10.66 -0.72
CA ARG A 367 6.76 10.60 0.55
C ARG A 367 5.80 9.41 0.59
N ILE A 368 5.65 8.83 1.78
CA ILE A 368 4.56 7.91 2.11
C ILE A 368 3.61 8.69 3.02
N TYR A 369 2.59 9.28 2.41
CA TYR A 369 1.66 10.22 3.03
C TYR A 369 0.22 9.79 2.77
N VAL A 370 -0.61 9.84 3.81
CA VAL A 370 -2.05 9.58 3.73
C VAL A 370 -2.81 10.71 4.40
N ARG A 371 -4.04 10.94 3.97
CA ARG A 371 -4.94 11.93 4.58
C ARG A 371 -6.39 11.52 4.46
N THR A 372 -7.20 11.93 5.42
CA THR A 372 -8.66 11.87 5.30
C THR A 372 -9.14 13.01 4.40
N ALA A 373 -10.37 12.89 3.89
CA ALA A 373 -10.99 14.00 3.19
C ALA A 373 -11.25 15.17 4.14
N GLN A 374 -11.17 16.37 3.61
CA GLN A 374 -11.54 17.58 4.32
C GLN A 374 -12.90 18.03 3.81
N MET A 375 -13.90 17.90 4.67
CA MET A 375 -15.29 18.17 4.35
C MET A 375 -15.80 19.33 5.19
N ARG A 376 -16.67 20.12 4.58
CA ARG A 376 -17.36 21.23 5.24
C ARG A 376 -18.84 21.10 5.00
N ALA A 377 -19.62 21.29 6.06
CA ALA A 377 -21.07 21.32 6.00
C ALA A 377 -21.57 22.69 6.46
N LEU A 378 -22.59 23.21 5.79
CA LEU A 378 -23.36 24.38 6.18
C LEU A 378 -24.80 23.92 6.45
N VAL A 379 -25.27 24.12 7.67
CA VAL A 379 -26.65 23.85 8.06
C VAL A 379 -27.35 25.18 8.25
N SER A 380 -28.28 25.50 7.36
CA SER A 380 -29.10 26.71 7.39
C SER A 380 -30.49 26.37 7.91
N ILE A 381 -30.89 26.98 9.02
CA ILE A 381 -32.20 26.79 9.65
C ILE A 381 -32.98 28.08 9.46
N ASN A 382 -34.01 28.05 8.61
CA ASN A 382 -34.95 29.14 8.43
C ASN A 382 -36.18 28.90 9.30
N LEU A 383 -36.63 29.89 10.05
CA LEU A 383 -37.78 29.79 10.97
C LEU A 383 -38.94 30.69 10.51
N PRO A 384 -39.63 30.38 9.40
CA PRO A 384 -40.57 31.29 8.75
C PRO A 384 -41.74 31.76 9.64
N VAL A 385 -42.19 30.92 10.58
CA VAL A 385 -43.34 31.21 11.46
C VAL A 385 -43.05 32.32 12.47
N LEU A 386 -41.77 32.56 12.81
CA LEU A 386 -41.37 33.66 13.70
C LEU A 386 -41.38 35.02 12.99
N GLY A 387 -41.42 35.06 11.65
CA GLY A 387 -41.50 36.30 10.88
C GLY A 387 -42.90 36.92 10.86
N THR A 388 -43.95 36.12 11.09
CA THR A 388 -45.35 36.56 11.02
C THR A 388 -45.97 36.85 12.39
N MET A 389 -45.26 36.59 13.49
CA MET A 389 -45.81 36.63 14.85
C MET A 389 -44.91 37.39 15.83
N THR A 390 -45.02 38.73 15.84
CA THR A 390 -44.45 39.58 16.90
C THR A 390 -45.21 39.50 18.23
N SER A 391 -46.37 38.83 18.30
CA SER A 391 -47.19 38.72 19.53
C SER A 391 -47.15 37.37 20.23
N LEU A 392 -46.39 36.39 19.74
CA LEU A 392 -46.31 35.04 20.32
C LEU A 392 -45.00 34.80 21.11
N VAL A 393 -44.51 35.83 21.78
CA VAL A 393 -43.26 35.82 22.56
C VAL A 393 -43.28 34.77 23.68
N ASN A 394 -44.45 34.41 24.20
CA ASN A 394 -44.59 33.39 25.26
C ASN A 394 -44.49 31.93 24.75
N THR A 395 -44.63 31.69 23.44
CA THR A 395 -44.54 30.34 22.86
C THR A 395 -43.18 30.09 22.19
N ALA A 396 -42.43 31.14 21.86
CA ALA A 396 -41.06 31.03 21.37
C ALA A 396 -40.08 30.57 22.47
N GLY A 397 -40.33 30.94 23.74
CA GLY A 397 -39.55 30.47 24.88
C GLY A 397 -39.57 28.94 25.06
N SER A 398 -40.66 28.25 24.70
CA SER A 398 -40.77 26.79 24.82
C SER A 398 -40.04 26.05 23.69
N VAL A 399 -39.93 26.64 22.50
CA VAL A 399 -39.16 26.08 21.37
C VAL A 399 -37.66 26.32 21.55
N ILE A 400 -37.27 27.47 22.10
CA ILE A 400 -35.86 27.77 22.39
C ILE A 400 -35.36 26.98 23.61
N GLY A 401 -36.20 26.78 24.64
CA GLY A 401 -35.93 25.85 25.73
C GLY A 401 -35.81 24.38 25.27
N SER A 402 -36.36 24.04 24.09
CA SER A 402 -36.19 22.73 23.45
C SER A 402 -34.93 22.62 22.58
N LEU A 403 -34.34 23.76 22.16
CA LEU A 403 -33.11 23.78 21.36
C LEU A 403 -31.84 23.64 22.21
N THR A 404 -31.83 24.09 23.47
CA THR A 404 -30.68 23.89 24.37
C THR A 404 -30.41 22.40 24.66
N PRO A 405 -31.43 21.55 24.92
CA PRO A 405 -31.28 20.10 24.97
C PRO A 405 -30.88 19.50 23.62
N ILE A 406 -31.41 19.98 22.48
CA ILE A 406 -31.04 19.47 21.14
C ILE A 406 -29.59 19.83 20.78
N LEU A 407 -29.13 21.04 21.11
CA LEU A 407 -27.75 21.50 20.93
C LEU A 407 -26.80 20.76 21.89
N ASN A 408 -27.18 20.57 23.16
CA ASN A 408 -26.39 19.74 24.10
C ASN A 408 -26.39 18.26 23.69
N SER A 409 -27.50 17.71 23.17
CA SER A 409 -27.59 16.32 22.72
C SER A 409 -26.85 16.10 21.40
N ALA A 410 -26.81 17.11 20.52
CA ALA A 410 -26.02 17.11 19.30
C ALA A 410 -24.52 17.27 19.58
N LEU A 411 -24.14 18.03 20.63
CA LEU A 411 -22.75 18.14 21.08
C LEU A 411 -22.28 16.95 21.95
N SER A 412 -23.19 16.22 22.62
CA SER A 412 -22.84 15.14 23.56
C SER A 412 -23.23 13.72 23.13
N LEU A 413 -23.93 13.55 22.00
CA LEU A 413 -24.42 12.25 21.50
C LEU A 413 -25.13 11.39 22.57
N ASN A 414 -25.87 12.02 23.49
CA ASN A 414 -26.58 11.32 24.56
C ASN A 414 -28.11 11.43 24.36
N LEU A 415 -28.71 10.37 23.81
CA LEU A 415 -30.13 10.32 23.46
C LEU A 415 -31.06 9.97 24.65
N ALA A 416 -30.50 9.60 25.81
CA ALA A 416 -31.28 9.19 26.99
C ALA A 416 -31.84 10.38 27.81
N GLY A 417 -31.39 11.61 27.56
CA GLY A 417 -31.79 12.81 28.31
C GLY A 417 -33.08 13.50 27.84
N LEU A 418 -33.72 13.01 26.77
CA LEU A 418 -34.89 13.67 26.17
C LEU A 418 -36.18 13.53 27.01
N GLY A 419 -36.21 12.67 28.04
CA GLY A 419 -37.40 12.41 28.85
C GLY A 419 -37.70 13.44 29.95
N THR A 420 -36.71 14.18 30.43
CA THR A 420 -36.87 15.08 31.60
C THR A 420 -37.10 16.55 31.22
N SER A 421 -37.01 16.90 29.94
CA SER A 421 -37.11 18.29 29.46
C SER A 421 -38.55 18.76 29.19
N ALA A 422 -39.53 17.85 29.25
CA ALA A 422 -40.93 18.16 28.97
C ALA A 422 -41.64 18.92 30.10
N THR A 423 -41.11 18.93 31.32
CA THR A 423 -41.75 19.58 32.48
C THR A 423 -41.40 21.06 32.64
N CYS A 424 -40.22 21.53 32.17
CA CYS A 424 -39.94 22.98 32.07
C CYS A 424 -40.76 23.63 30.92
N ALA A 425 -41.08 22.89 29.85
CA ALA A 425 -41.82 23.40 28.70
C ALA A 425 -43.30 23.74 29.02
N LEU A 426 -43.84 23.22 30.12
CA LEU A 426 -45.21 23.44 30.58
C LEU A 426 -45.32 24.50 31.70
N GLY A 427 -44.24 25.20 32.05
CA GLY A 427 -44.29 26.31 33.01
C GLY A 427 -44.54 25.91 34.46
N LEU A 428 -44.33 24.64 34.83
CA LEU A 428 -44.60 24.12 36.18
C LEU A 428 -43.46 24.36 37.18
N THR A 429 -42.28 24.80 36.72
CA THR A 429 -41.14 25.16 37.57
C THR A 429 -40.36 26.34 36.98
N SER A 430 -39.87 27.23 37.84
CA SER A 430 -39.11 28.44 37.52
C SER A 430 -37.76 28.11 36.87
N CYS A 431 -37.74 27.86 35.56
CA CYS A 431 -36.52 27.63 34.79
C CYS A 431 -36.02 28.98 34.23
N MET A 432 -34.74 29.30 34.38
CA MET A 432 -34.12 30.48 33.77
C MET A 432 -34.10 30.27 32.25
N VAL A 433 -34.86 31.08 31.50
CA VAL A 433 -34.87 31.04 30.04
C VAL A 433 -34.03 32.21 29.55
N THR A 434 -32.94 31.94 28.83
CA THR A 434 -32.21 32.96 28.09
C THR A 434 -33.08 33.46 26.94
N ASP A 435 -33.44 34.73 26.96
CA ASP A 435 -34.20 35.40 25.90
C ASP A 435 -33.25 35.72 24.73
N PHE A 436 -33.34 34.92 23.66
CA PHE A 436 -32.62 35.21 22.42
C PHE A 436 -33.51 36.11 21.57
N LYS A 437 -33.19 37.40 21.52
CA LYS A 437 -33.86 38.35 20.63
C LYS A 437 -33.27 38.21 19.23
N PHE A 438 -33.96 37.51 18.35
CA PHE A 438 -33.60 37.43 16.93
C PHE A 438 -34.06 38.70 16.20
N LEU A 439 -33.13 39.48 15.65
CA LEU A 439 -33.41 40.56 14.70
C LEU A 439 -33.83 39.92 13.36
N THR A 440 -34.92 40.43 12.79
CA THR A 440 -35.41 40.00 11.47
C THR A 440 -34.35 40.32 10.41
N SER A 441 -34.00 39.34 9.57
CA SER A 441 -33.03 39.54 8.48
C SER A 441 -33.49 40.70 7.59
N GLU A 442 -32.63 41.71 7.40
CA GLU A 442 -32.89 42.84 6.52
C GLU A 442 -33.19 42.35 5.09
N GLY A 443 -34.45 42.42 4.66
CA GLY A 443 -34.82 42.15 3.27
C GLY A 443 -36.21 41.54 3.02
N SER A 444 -36.90 41.02 4.03
CA SER A 444 -38.28 40.53 3.85
C SER A 444 -39.02 40.46 5.18
N SER A 445 -40.09 41.22 5.33
CA SER A 445 -41.00 41.19 6.48
C SER A 445 -41.77 39.86 6.65
N ASN A 446 -41.57 38.90 5.73
CA ASN A 446 -42.17 37.57 5.77
C ASN A 446 -41.15 36.43 5.96
N ALA A 447 -39.85 36.73 6.03
CA ALA A 447 -38.82 35.74 6.32
C ALA A 447 -38.46 35.82 7.81
N GLY A 448 -38.86 34.81 8.59
CA GLY A 448 -38.41 34.71 9.98
C GLY A 448 -36.87 34.53 10.08
N PRO A 449 -36.32 34.51 11.31
CA PRO A 449 -34.88 34.50 11.53
C PRO A 449 -34.22 33.26 10.93
N ARG A 450 -32.98 33.47 10.46
CA ARG A 450 -32.13 32.44 9.85
C ARG A 450 -30.89 32.23 10.71
N ILE A 451 -30.59 30.97 11.01
CA ILE A 451 -29.38 30.56 11.72
C ILE A 451 -28.57 29.68 10.79
N ASP A 452 -27.31 30.05 10.54
CA ASP A 452 -26.37 29.21 9.80
C ASP A 452 -25.33 28.61 10.76
N MET A 453 -25.07 27.32 10.60
CA MET A 453 -24.03 26.58 11.31
C MET A 453 -23.05 26.01 10.28
N SER A 454 -21.80 26.47 10.30
CA SER A 454 -20.73 25.87 9.52
C SER A 454 -19.96 24.87 10.37
N LEU A 455 -19.87 23.63 9.89
CA LEU A 455 -19.09 22.56 10.49
C LEU A 455 -17.92 22.21 9.58
N ALA A 456 -16.69 22.36 10.07
CA ALA A 456 -15.51 21.74 9.49
C ALA A 456 -15.36 20.34 10.12
N MET A 457 -15.47 19.31 9.28
CA MET A 457 -15.40 17.92 9.74
C MET A 457 -13.97 17.57 10.16
N ALA A 458 -13.85 16.62 11.11
CA ALA A 458 -12.56 16.15 11.58
C ALA A 458 -11.69 15.67 10.40
N SER A 459 -10.43 16.08 10.41
CA SER A 459 -9.46 15.71 9.39
C SER A 459 -8.18 15.19 10.05
N ALA A 460 -7.51 14.27 9.39
CA ALA A 460 -6.21 13.79 9.84
C ALA A 460 -5.30 13.55 8.64
N ASP A 461 -4.02 13.85 8.82
CA ASP A 461 -2.97 13.46 7.90
C ASP A 461 -1.84 12.74 8.63
N SER A 462 -1.19 11.84 7.90
CA SER A 462 -0.13 11.03 8.48
C SER A 462 0.94 10.71 7.45
N TYR A 463 2.19 10.71 7.89
CA TYR A 463 3.34 10.43 7.04
C TYR A 463 4.42 9.65 7.76
N VAL A 464 5.18 8.88 6.99
CA VAL A 464 6.34 8.12 7.50
C VAL A 464 7.51 9.08 7.70
N SER A 465 8.03 9.12 8.93
CA SER A 465 9.19 9.95 9.31
C SER A 465 10.48 9.15 9.47
N GLY A 466 10.39 7.82 9.57
CA GLY A 466 11.55 6.96 9.69
C GLY A 466 11.19 5.48 9.60
N PHE A 467 12.20 4.64 9.40
CA PHE A 467 12.02 3.19 9.35
C PHE A 467 13.28 2.49 9.86
N THR A 468 13.11 1.28 10.39
CA THR A 468 14.22 0.33 10.55
C THR A 468 13.80 -1.01 9.97
N CYS A 469 14.65 -1.60 9.13
CA CYS A 469 14.35 -2.86 8.45
C CYS A 469 15.62 -3.71 8.40
N THR A 470 16.04 -4.24 9.56
CA THR A 470 17.30 -4.99 9.70
C THR A 470 17.17 -6.43 9.22
N SER A 471 15.97 -7.02 9.30
CA SER A 471 15.67 -8.36 8.81
C SER A 471 14.17 -8.52 8.48
N ASN A 472 13.78 -9.68 7.97
CA ASN A 472 12.37 -9.98 7.75
C ASN A 472 11.52 -10.01 9.04
N ALA A 473 12.14 -10.31 10.18
CA ALA A 473 11.47 -10.44 11.48
C ALA A 473 11.54 -9.17 12.36
N SER A 474 12.52 -8.28 12.12
CA SER A 474 12.71 -7.05 12.90
C SER A 474 12.53 -5.83 12.01
N LYS A 475 11.31 -5.29 11.98
CA LYS A 475 10.91 -4.13 11.19
C LYS A 475 10.15 -3.14 12.07
N THR A 476 10.50 -1.86 12.00
CA THR A 476 9.73 -0.78 12.62
C THR A 476 9.51 0.35 11.63
N LEU A 477 8.37 1.03 11.76
CA LEU A 477 8.00 2.20 10.95
C LEU A 477 7.58 3.32 11.90
N SER A 478 8.23 4.46 11.80
CA SER A 478 7.90 5.67 12.56
C SER A 478 6.98 6.53 11.73
N VAL A 479 5.83 6.88 12.30
CA VAL A 479 4.77 7.62 11.64
C VAL A 479 4.42 8.83 12.49
N LYS A 480 4.30 10.00 11.86
CA LYS A 480 3.72 11.19 12.49
C LYS A 480 2.28 11.33 12.01
N THR A 481 1.38 11.68 12.92
CA THR A 481 -0.04 11.89 12.63
C THR A 481 -0.45 13.23 13.22
N ASP A 482 -1.02 14.08 12.37
CA ASP A 482 -1.62 15.35 12.75
C ASP A 482 -3.14 15.19 12.56
N ALA A 483 -3.93 15.52 13.59
CA ALA A 483 -5.39 15.37 13.56
C ALA A 483 -6.06 16.63 14.09
N ALA A 484 -7.04 17.14 13.35
CA ALA A 484 -7.88 18.26 13.72
C ALA A 484 -9.25 17.75 14.19
N LEU A 485 -9.69 18.27 15.34
CA LEU A 485 -11.03 18.02 15.87
C LEU A 485 -12.07 18.84 15.10
N LEU A 486 -13.34 18.42 15.23
CA LEU A 486 -14.50 19.13 14.68
C LEU A 486 -14.47 20.61 15.11
N SER A 487 -14.61 21.53 14.13
CA SER A 487 -14.78 22.96 14.40
C SER A 487 -16.16 23.40 13.94
N ALA A 488 -16.91 24.08 14.80
CA ALA A 488 -18.23 24.62 14.48
C ALA A 488 -18.26 26.14 14.65
N LYS A 489 -18.85 26.84 13.68
CA LYS A 489 -19.14 28.28 13.73
C LYS A 489 -20.64 28.47 13.56
N ILE A 490 -21.24 29.32 14.38
CA ILE A 490 -22.67 29.61 14.38
C ILE A 490 -22.84 31.11 14.16
N GLY A 491 -23.71 31.50 13.23
CA GLY A 491 -23.98 32.90 12.91
C GLY A 491 -24.85 33.07 11.67
N SER A 492 -24.95 34.29 11.16
CA SER A 492 -25.39 34.51 9.79
C SER A 492 -24.18 34.34 8.86
N ILE A 493 -24.28 33.43 7.90
CA ILE A 493 -23.18 33.13 6.97
C ILE A 493 -23.68 33.33 5.54
N GLU A 494 -23.13 34.34 4.87
CA GLU A 494 -23.43 34.56 3.47
C GLU A 494 -22.99 33.34 2.63
N SER A 495 -23.87 32.89 1.74
CA SER A 495 -23.66 31.67 0.93
C SER A 495 -22.32 31.60 0.17
N PRO A 496 -21.73 32.70 -0.37
CA PRO A 496 -20.42 32.67 -1.01
C PRO A 496 -19.26 32.44 -0.02
N SER A 497 -19.41 32.92 1.21
CA SER A 497 -18.42 32.88 2.29
C SER A 497 -18.45 31.57 3.08
N ALA A 498 -19.51 30.77 2.90
CA ALA A 498 -19.71 29.49 3.58
C ALA A 498 -18.73 28.39 3.14
N PHE A 499 -18.15 28.52 1.94
CA PHE A 499 -17.27 27.52 1.34
C PHE A 499 -16.02 28.14 0.70
N PRO A 500 -15.11 28.76 1.47
CA PRO A 500 -13.85 29.22 0.92
C PRO A 500 -13.02 28.03 0.45
N ALA A 501 -12.19 28.25 -0.58
CA ALA A 501 -11.22 27.24 -1.05
C ALA A 501 -10.19 26.86 0.04
N SER A 502 -10.04 27.69 1.08
CA SER A 502 -9.18 27.42 2.23
C SER A 502 -9.76 26.31 3.12
N THR A 503 -8.85 25.43 3.52
CA THR A 503 -9.07 24.35 4.49
C THR A 503 -9.08 24.86 5.93
N ASP A 504 -8.58 26.08 6.18
CA ASP A 504 -8.56 26.71 7.50
C ASP A 504 -9.98 27.06 7.97
N PRO A 505 -10.44 26.55 9.13
CA PRO A 505 -11.71 26.95 9.74
C PRO A 505 -11.81 28.45 10.00
N ALA A 506 -10.69 29.15 10.20
CA ALA A 506 -10.66 30.60 10.42
C ALA A 506 -11.15 31.41 9.21
N ALA A 507 -11.08 30.84 8.01
CA ALA A 507 -11.46 31.51 6.77
C ALA A 507 -12.96 31.85 6.66
N ILE A 508 -13.81 31.31 7.55
CA ILE A 508 -15.25 31.61 7.59
C ILE A 508 -15.53 32.75 8.55
N THR A 509 -16.14 33.82 8.05
CA THR A 509 -16.69 34.90 8.85
C THR A 509 -18.16 34.61 9.14
N ALA A 510 -18.47 34.35 10.41
CA ALA A 510 -19.85 34.29 10.89
C ALA A 510 -20.20 35.67 11.42
N LEU A 511 -21.20 36.33 10.82
CA LEU A 511 -21.77 37.53 11.43
C LEU A 511 -22.58 37.11 12.66
N PRO A 512 -22.70 37.98 13.68
CA PRO A 512 -23.58 37.74 14.80
C PRO A 512 -24.96 37.31 14.30
N VAL A 513 -25.56 36.32 14.96
CA VAL A 513 -26.96 35.97 14.72
C VAL A 513 -27.75 37.26 15.02
N PRO A 514 -28.41 37.86 14.02
CA PRO A 514 -29.19 39.06 14.24
C PRO A 514 -30.23 38.78 15.30
#